data_AF-A0A968D874-F1
#
_entry.id   AF-A0A968D874-F1
#
_cell.length_a   1.000
_cell.length_b   1.000
_cell.length_c   1.000
_cell.angle_alpha   90.00
_cell.angle_beta   90.00
_cell.angle_gamma   90.00
#
_symmetry.space_group_name_H-M   'P 1'
#
loop_
_entity.id
_entity.type
_entity.pdbx_description
1 polymer ?
#
loop_
_entity_poly.entity_id
_entity_poly.type
_entity_poly.pdbx_seq_one_letter_code
_entity_poly.pdbx_strand_id
1 'polypeptide(L)'
;MDSIVEDAIEQAEEGDADQEEVPEAEVAPPDVNPSGTMTDEELLDVLEELETNITVVGCGGGGNNTVNRMFEEGIHGAKLVAANTDVQHLVEINADTKILMGQQRTKGRGAGSLPQVGEEAALESQTEISEAIEGADMVFVTAGLGGGTGTGAAPVV
;
A
#
# COMPACT_ATOMS: atom_id res chain seq x y z
N MET A 1 -45.62 41.33 46.20
CA MET A 1 -44.34 41.40 45.46
C MET A 1 -44.54 40.54 44.22
N ASP A 2 -45.65 40.79 43.52
CA ASP A 2 -46.37 39.82 42.67
C ASP A 2 -46.88 40.50 41.40
N SER A 3 -46.10 41.38 40.76
CA SER A 3 -46.52 42.01 39.49
C SER A 3 -45.45 41.98 38.40
N ILE A 4 -44.29 41.37 38.64
CA ILE A 4 -43.25 41.18 37.61
C ILE A 4 -43.34 39.78 37.00
N VAL A 5 -43.96 38.83 37.72
CA VAL A 5 -44.07 37.43 37.30
C VAL A 5 -45.31 37.20 36.44
N GLU A 6 -46.39 37.95 36.65
CA GLU A 6 -47.61 37.87 35.82
C GLU A 6 -47.41 38.55 34.44
N ASP A 7 -46.74 39.71 34.39
CA ASP A 7 -46.42 40.41 33.13
C ASP A 7 -45.49 39.60 32.20
N ALA A 8 -44.67 38.70 32.75
CA ALA A 8 -43.75 37.86 31.98
C ALA A 8 -44.45 36.63 31.35
N ILE A 9 -45.61 36.23 31.87
CA ILE A 9 -46.37 35.08 31.38
C ILE A 9 -47.30 35.50 30.23
N GLU A 10 -47.92 36.70 30.30
CA GLU A 10 -48.76 37.22 29.21
C GLU A 10 -47.98 37.51 27.92
N GLN A 11 -46.71 37.91 28.01
CA GLN A 11 -45.86 38.12 26.82
C GLN A 11 -45.43 36.83 26.11
N ALA A 12 -45.62 35.66 26.72
CA ALA A 12 -45.27 34.37 26.11
C ALA A 12 -46.45 33.70 25.39
N GLU A 13 -47.69 34.15 25.61
CA GLU A 13 -48.90 33.52 25.04
C GLU A 13 -49.53 34.30 23.87
N GLU A 14 -49.16 35.56 23.63
CA GLU A 14 -49.64 36.34 22.48
C GLU A 14 -48.51 36.66 21.49
N GLY A 15 -48.27 35.78 20.52
CA GLY A 15 -47.28 36.02 19.47
C GLY A 15 -47.16 34.94 18.40
N ASP A 16 -48.27 34.30 18.02
CA ASP A 16 -48.32 33.45 16.81
C ASP A 16 -49.33 34.06 15.83
N ALA A 17 -48.84 34.86 14.88
CA ALA A 17 -49.48 35.14 13.59
C ALA A 17 -48.58 36.08 12.76
N ASP A 18 -47.66 35.51 11.99
CA ASP A 18 -47.36 35.99 10.64
C ASP A 18 -46.73 34.84 9.84
N GLN A 19 -47.52 34.25 8.94
CA GLN A 19 -47.06 33.26 7.97
C GLN A 19 -46.28 33.98 6.85
N GLU A 20 -44.95 33.91 6.87
CA GLU A 20 -44.16 34.16 5.66
C GLU A 20 -44.02 32.87 4.85
N GLU A 21 -44.47 32.90 3.60
CA GLU A 21 -44.32 31.80 2.63
C GLU A 21 -42.83 31.47 2.42
N VAL A 22 -42.44 30.23 2.74
CA VAL A 22 -41.10 29.71 2.46
C VAL A 22 -41.05 29.20 1.02
N PRO A 23 -40.12 29.64 0.16
CA PRO A 23 -39.98 29.11 -1.18
C PRO A 23 -39.42 27.68 -1.12
N GLU A 24 -39.99 26.77 -1.93
CA GLU A 24 -39.47 25.41 -2.12
C GLU A 24 -38.02 25.47 -2.64
N ALA A 25 -37.06 25.09 -1.79
CA ALA A 25 -35.67 24.91 -2.17
C ALA A 25 -35.29 23.41 -2.14
N GLU A 26 -34.75 22.99 -3.27
CA GLU A 26 -34.29 21.68 -3.74
C GLU A 26 -33.82 20.65 -2.69
N VAL A 27 -34.18 19.40 -2.98
CA VAL A 27 -33.74 18.16 -2.33
C VAL A 27 -32.20 18.10 -2.27
N ALA A 28 -31.64 18.22 -1.07
CA ALA A 28 -30.22 18.01 -0.81
C ALA A 28 -29.83 16.52 -0.93
N PRO A 29 -28.60 16.19 -1.38
CA PRO A 29 -28.11 14.82 -1.50
C PRO A 29 -28.02 14.11 -0.13
N PRO A 30 -28.01 12.76 -0.12
CA PRO A 30 -28.10 12.00 1.13
C PRO A 30 -26.80 12.12 1.94
N ASP A 31 -26.99 12.24 3.25
CA ASP A 31 -26.01 12.05 4.32
C ASP A 31 -24.75 12.92 4.31
N VAL A 32 -24.89 14.12 4.86
CA VAL A 32 -23.82 14.73 5.67
C VAL A 32 -24.30 14.74 7.12
N ASN A 33 -23.80 13.78 7.91
CA ASN A 33 -24.02 13.76 9.35
C ASN A 33 -23.14 14.84 10.00
N PRO A 34 -23.71 15.87 10.64
CA PRO A 34 -22.95 16.98 11.22
C PRO A 34 -22.25 16.63 12.54
N SER A 35 -22.39 15.39 13.01
CA SER A 35 -21.67 14.87 14.16
C SER A 35 -20.28 14.43 13.73
N GLY A 36 -19.23 14.80 14.46
CA GLY A 36 -17.86 14.28 14.25
C GLY A 36 -17.71 12.78 14.57
N THR A 37 -18.77 12.00 14.42
CA THR A 37 -18.86 10.56 14.64
C THR A 37 -19.08 9.87 13.29
N MET A 38 -18.04 9.20 12.80
CA MET A 38 -18.11 8.32 11.63
C MET A 38 -18.75 6.98 12.03
N THR A 39 -19.41 6.32 11.09
CA THR A 39 -19.85 4.93 11.24
C THR A 39 -18.66 3.97 11.19
N ASP A 40 -18.81 2.76 11.72
CA ASP A 40 -17.75 1.75 11.66
C ASP A 40 -17.35 1.40 10.21
N GLU A 41 -18.28 1.49 9.25
CA GLU A 41 -18.01 1.28 7.82
C GLU A 41 -17.14 2.40 7.24
N GLU A 42 -17.50 3.66 7.46
CA GLU A 42 -16.69 4.82 7.05
C GLU A 42 -15.30 4.83 7.70
N LEU A 43 -15.20 4.38 8.96
CA LEU A 43 -13.92 4.24 9.64
C LEU A 43 -13.04 3.17 9.02
N LEU A 44 -13.62 2.07 8.54
CA LEU A 44 -12.87 1.01 7.85
C LEU A 44 -12.35 1.48 6.49
N ASP A 45 -13.16 2.23 5.73
CA ASP A 45 -12.73 2.81 4.44
C ASP A 45 -11.54 3.76 4.64
N VAL A 46 -11.61 4.64 5.63
CA VAL A 46 -10.49 5.55 5.97
C VAL A 46 -9.26 4.77 6.42
N LEU A 47 -9.43 3.67 7.16
CA LEU A 47 -8.30 2.81 7.56
C LEU A 47 -7.64 2.13 6.36
N GLU A 48 -8.42 1.66 5.39
CA GLU A 48 -7.93 1.03 4.17
C GLU A 48 -7.16 2.05 3.28
N GLU A 49 -7.66 3.29 3.18
CA GLU A 49 -6.93 4.39 2.51
C GLU A 49 -5.61 4.78 3.19
N LEU A 50 -5.47 4.52 4.49
CA LEU A 50 -4.25 4.81 5.25
C LEU A 50 -3.26 3.63 5.24
N GLU A 51 -3.64 2.47 4.70
CA GLU A 51 -2.76 1.31 4.64
C GLU A 51 -1.59 1.57 3.68
N THR A 52 -0.36 1.40 4.18
CA THR A 52 0.86 1.62 3.39
C THR A 52 1.28 0.31 2.73
N ASN A 53 1.31 0.29 1.41
CA ASN A 53 1.71 -0.86 0.63
C ASN A 53 3.25 -0.96 0.57
N ILE A 54 3.82 -1.88 1.34
CA ILE A 54 5.25 -2.13 1.36
C ILE A 54 5.59 -3.35 0.50
N THR A 55 6.60 -3.23 -0.36
CA THR A 55 7.17 -4.37 -1.10
C THR A 55 8.65 -4.53 -0.78
N VAL A 56 9.09 -5.76 -0.52
CA VAL A 56 10.51 -6.10 -0.29
C VAL A 56 11.00 -6.96 -1.44
N VAL A 57 12.02 -6.50 -2.16
CA VAL A 57 12.64 -7.21 -3.29
C VAL A 57 14.03 -7.71 -2.90
N GLY A 58 14.16 -9.04 -2.79
CA GLY A 58 15.41 -9.73 -2.58
C GLY A 58 16.12 -10.02 -3.89
N CYS A 59 17.31 -9.44 -4.10
CA CYS A 59 18.10 -9.62 -5.32
C CYS A 59 19.25 -10.62 -5.12
N GLY A 60 19.28 -11.65 -5.94
CA GLY A 60 20.35 -12.66 -5.96
C GLY A 60 20.38 -13.54 -4.71
N GLY A 61 21.46 -14.30 -4.52
CA GLY A 61 21.55 -15.31 -3.46
C GLY A 61 21.30 -14.77 -2.03
N GLY A 62 22.05 -13.75 -1.63
CA GLY A 62 21.90 -13.16 -0.30
C GLY A 62 20.54 -12.48 -0.08
N GLY A 63 20.05 -11.75 -1.08
CA GLY A 63 18.73 -11.09 -1.01
C GLY A 63 17.59 -12.10 -0.91
N ASN A 64 17.63 -13.15 -1.74
CA ASN A 64 16.66 -14.24 -1.69
C ASN A 64 16.64 -14.95 -0.33
N ASN A 65 17.81 -15.23 0.27
CA ASN A 65 17.87 -15.84 1.60
C ASN A 65 17.23 -14.94 2.67
N THR A 66 17.43 -13.63 2.59
CA THR A 66 16.76 -12.67 3.47
C THR A 66 15.24 -12.74 3.29
N VAL A 67 14.75 -12.70 2.04
CA VAL A 67 13.31 -12.80 1.76
C VAL A 67 12.73 -14.13 2.23
N ASN A 68 13.41 -15.25 2.00
CA ASN A 68 12.98 -16.55 2.49
C ASN A 68 12.84 -16.56 4.02
N ARG A 69 13.81 -15.95 4.72
CA ARG A 69 13.74 -15.84 6.18
C ARG A 69 12.56 -14.96 6.63
N MET A 70 12.30 -13.86 5.95
CA MET A 70 11.13 -13.01 6.23
C MET A 70 9.82 -13.78 6.07
N PHE A 71 9.74 -14.64 5.03
CA PHE A 71 8.58 -15.49 4.81
C PHE A 71 8.43 -16.55 5.91
N GLU A 72 9.52 -17.24 6.28
CA GLU A 72 9.51 -18.28 7.33
C GLU A 72 9.16 -17.72 8.72
N GLU A 73 9.59 -16.51 9.04
CA GLU A 73 9.27 -15.82 10.29
C GLU A 73 7.85 -15.22 10.30
N GLY A 74 7.16 -15.22 9.16
CA GLY A 74 5.80 -14.71 9.04
C GLY A 74 5.73 -13.19 9.13
N ILE A 75 6.64 -12.46 8.47
CA ILE A 75 6.51 -10.99 8.39
C ILE A 75 5.21 -10.63 7.67
N HIS A 76 4.37 -9.87 8.35
CA HIS A 76 3.10 -9.36 7.83
C HIS A 76 3.24 -7.89 7.40
N GLY A 77 2.37 -7.44 6.49
CA GLY A 77 2.34 -6.04 6.04
C GLY A 77 3.38 -5.70 4.97
N ALA A 78 4.04 -6.68 4.36
CA ALA A 78 4.91 -6.48 3.21
C ALA A 78 4.76 -7.60 2.18
N LYS A 79 4.69 -7.24 0.91
CA LYS A 79 4.78 -8.17 -0.22
C LYS A 79 6.23 -8.60 -0.42
N LEU A 80 6.49 -9.90 -0.41
CA LEU A 80 7.83 -10.47 -0.53
C LEU A 80 8.12 -10.94 -1.95
N VAL A 81 9.13 -10.35 -2.59
CA VAL A 81 9.54 -10.64 -3.96
C VAL A 81 10.97 -11.17 -3.97
N ALA A 82 11.20 -12.33 -4.57
CA ALA A 82 12.53 -12.91 -4.78
C ALA A 82 12.92 -12.83 -6.27
N ALA A 83 14.03 -12.17 -6.58
CA ALA A 83 14.50 -11.96 -7.95
C ALA A 83 15.93 -12.53 -8.11
N ASN A 84 16.09 -13.52 -8.99
CA ASN A 84 17.38 -14.17 -9.20
C ASN A 84 17.58 -14.67 -10.64
N THR A 85 18.83 -14.81 -11.06
CA THR A 85 19.22 -15.40 -12.36
C THR A 85 19.48 -16.90 -12.26
N ASP A 86 19.59 -17.43 -11.04
CA ASP A 86 19.78 -18.86 -10.78
C ASP A 86 18.43 -19.51 -10.44
N VAL A 87 17.96 -20.40 -11.33
CA VAL A 87 16.69 -21.10 -11.18
C VAL A 87 16.71 -22.10 -10.02
N GLN A 88 17.85 -22.75 -9.78
CA GLN A 88 17.95 -23.77 -8.73
C GLN A 88 17.75 -23.11 -7.38
N HIS A 89 18.43 -21.99 -7.16
CA HIS A 89 18.26 -21.23 -5.94
C HIS A 89 16.83 -20.68 -5.82
N LEU A 90 16.26 -20.12 -6.89
CA LEU A 90 14.93 -19.51 -6.83
C LEU A 90 13.80 -20.52 -6.52
N VAL A 91 13.94 -21.77 -6.96
CA VAL A 91 12.96 -22.84 -6.66
C VAL A 91 12.85 -23.11 -5.16
N GLU A 92 13.97 -23.07 -4.44
CA GLU A 92 14.05 -23.39 -3.00
C GLU A 92 13.52 -22.28 -2.07
N ILE A 93 13.38 -21.06 -2.59
CA ILE A 93 13.01 -19.87 -1.82
C ILE A 93 11.50 -19.77 -1.63
N ASN A 94 11.01 -19.32 -0.48
CA ASN A 94 9.61 -18.95 -0.29
C ASN A 94 9.44 -17.43 -0.35
N ALA A 95 8.51 -16.98 -1.17
CA ALA A 95 8.18 -15.58 -1.41
C ALA A 95 6.80 -15.52 -2.08
N ASP A 96 6.10 -14.38 -1.97
CA ASP A 96 4.81 -14.18 -2.64
C ASP A 96 4.97 -14.11 -4.16
N THR A 97 6.08 -13.57 -4.64
CA THR A 97 6.42 -13.50 -6.05
C THR A 97 7.87 -13.91 -6.30
N LYS A 98 8.10 -14.67 -7.38
CA LYS A 98 9.44 -15.13 -7.80
C LYS A 98 9.71 -14.72 -9.23
N ILE A 99 10.83 -14.04 -9.47
CA ILE A 99 11.23 -13.54 -10.79
C ILE A 99 12.54 -14.21 -11.20
N LEU A 100 12.49 -14.99 -12.28
CA LEU A 100 13.69 -15.52 -12.92
C LEU A 100 14.20 -14.49 -13.93
N MET A 101 15.23 -13.74 -13.54
CA MET A 101 15.81 -12.67 -14.35
C MET A 101 16.73 -13.21 -15.45
N GLY A 102 16.74 -12.54 -16.60
CA GLY A 102 17.70 -12.80 -17.67
C GLY A 102 17.64 -14.23 -18.21
N GLN A 103 16.44 -14.73 -18.52
CA GLN A 103 16.26 -16.09 -19.05
C GLN A 103 17.05 -16.28 -20.35
N GLN A 104 17.12 -15.26 -21.20
CA GLN A 104 17.88 -15.31 -22.45
C GLN A 104 19.37 -15.12 -22.19
N ARG A 105 19.76 -14.18 -21.31
CA ARG A 105 21.18 -13.95 -20.94
C ARG A 105 21.83 -15.16 -20.26
N THR A 106 21.19 -15.73 -19.24
CA THR A 106 21.82 -16.69 -18.31
C THR A 106 21.31 -18.12 -18.46
N LYS A 107 20.16 -18.32 -19.12
CA LYS A 107 19.47 -19.62 -19.22
C LYS A 107 19.20 -20.25 -17.86
N GLY A 108 18.98 -19.42 -16.84
CA GLY A 108 18.72 -19.84 -15.46
C GLY A 108 19.92 -20.38 -14.69
N ARG A 109 21.15 -20.19 -15.18
CA ARG A 109 22.38 -20.72 -14.55
C ARG A 109 23.07 -19.76 -13.58
N GLY A 110 22.51 -18.58 -13.37
CA GLY A 110 23.13 -17.53 -12.57
C GLY A 110 24.09 -16.61 -13.35
N ALA A 111 24.49 -15.51 -12.71
CA ALA A 111 25.36 -14.47 -13.28
C ALA A 111 26.87 -14.75 -13.13
N GLY A 112 27.27 -15.89 -12.56
CA GLY A 112 28.69 -16.30 -12.46
C GLY A 112 29.60 -15.29 -11.72
N SER A 113 29.06 -14.61 -10.70
CA SER A 113 29.76 -13.55 -9.95
C SER A 113 30.15 -12.29 -10.76
N LEU A 114 29.58 -12.11 -11.95
CA LEU A 114 29.81 -10.92 -12.77
C LEU A 114 28.64 -9.92 -12.61
N PRO A 115 28.86 -8.74 -12.01
CA PRO A 115 27.79 -7.74 -11.82
C PRO A 115 27.13 -7.32 -13.13
N GLN A 116 27.91 -7.13 -14.20
CA GLN A 116 27.40 -6.74 -15.52
C GLN A 116 26.35 -7.73 -16.06
N VAL A 117 26.54 -9.04 -15.83
CA VAL A 117 25.58 -10.06 -16.23
C VAL A 117 24.30 -9.98 -15.39
N GLY A 118 24.42 -9.65 -14.10
CA GLY A 118 23.27 -9.41 -13.22
C GLY A 118 22.46 -8.17 -13.63
N GLU A 119 23.15 -7.09 -13.98
CA GLU A 119 22.56 -5.84 -14.46
C GLU A 119 21.80 -6.05 -15.77
N GLU A 120 22.43 -6.67 -16.78
CA GLU A 120 21.78 -6.99 -18.05
C GLU A 120 20.59 -7.93 -17.88
N ALA A 121 20.67 -8.89 -16.95
CA ALA A 121 19.57 -9.79 -16.64
C ALA A 121 18.38 -9.07 -16.00
N ALA A 122 18.64 -8.11 -15.11
CA ALA A 122 17.59 -7.26 -14.54
C ALA A 122 16.98 -6.34 -15.59
N LEU A 123 17.81 -5.76 -16.48
CA LEU A 123 17.34 -4.94 -17.60
C LEU A 123 16.45 -5.73 -18.58
N GLU A 124 16.79 -7.00 -18.85
CA GLU A 124 15.96 -7.91 -19.65
C GLU A 124 14.57 -8.13 -19.01
N SER A 125 14.51 -8.14 -17.68
CA SER A 125 13.30 -8.46 -16.90
C SER A 125 12.68 -7.25 -16.20
N GLN A 126 12.89 -6.04 -16.75
CA GLN A 126 12.36 -4.79 -16.17
C GLN A 126 10.84 -4.76 -16.08
N THR A 127 10.15 -5.35 -17.05
CA THR A 127 8.68 -5.38 -17.06
C THR A 127 8.16 -6.20 -15.89
N GLU A 128 8.70 -7.41 -15.69
CA GLU A 128 8.31 -8.28 -14.59
C GLU A 128 8.66 -7.68 -13.22
N ILE A 129 9.79 -6.97 -13.12
CA ILE A 129 10.17 -6.24 -11.88
C ILE A 129 9.17 -5.12 -11.61
N SER A 130 8.81 -4.34 -12.64
CA SER A 130 7.86 -3.21 -12.52
C SER A 130 6.47 -3.67 -12.09
N GLU A 131 5.95 -4.74 -12.71
CA GLU A 131 4.69 -5.37 -12.33
C GLU A 131 4.72 -5.92 -10.90
N ALA A 132 5.87 -6.43 -10.44
CA ALA A 132 6.00 -6.97 -9.10
C ALA A 132 5.99 -5.89 -8.00
N ILE A 133 6.38 -4.65 -8.31
CA ILE A 133 6.39 -3.52 -7.37
C ILE A 133 5.24 -2.53 -7.59
N GLU A 134 4.38 -2.78 -8.58
CA GLU A 134 3.23 -1.92 -8.88
C GLU A 134 2.30 -1.82 -7.67
N GLY A 135 1.86 -0.59 -7.37
CA GLY A 135 1.01 -0.29 -6.22
C GLY A 135 1.75 -0.16 -4.88
N ALA A 136 3.07 -0.34 -4.83
CA ALA A 136 3.85 -0.12 -3.62
C ALA A 136 4.09 1.37 -3.35
N ASP A 137 3.78 1.81 -2.13
CA ASP A 137 4.16 3.14 -1.62
C ASP A 137 5.64 3.19 -1.24
N MET A 138 6.18 2.04 -0.81
CA MET A 138 7.57 1.89 -0.41
C MET A 138 8.15 0.56 -0.87
N VAL A 139 9.33 0.62 -1.50
CA VAL A 139 10.07 -0.56 -1.95
C VAL A 139 11.39 -0.66 -1.19
N PHE A 140 11.61 -1.81 -0.56
CA PHE A 140 12.89 -2.16 0.07
C PHE A 140 13.66 -3.13 -0.83
N VAL A 141 14.83 -2.71 -1.31
CA VAL A 141 15.73 -3.58 -2.06
C VAL A 141 16.77 -4.18 -1.12
N THR A 142 16.80 -5.50 -1.02
CA THR A 142 17.79 -6.22 -0.20
C THR A 142 18.66 -7.11 -1.07
N ALA A 143 19.97 -6.98 -0.93
CA ALA A 143 20.94 -7.73 -1.72
C ALA A 143 22.22 -7.99 -0.93
N GLY A 144 22.81 -9.17 -1.15
CA GLY A 144 24.19 -9.43 -0.77
C GLY A 144 25.14 -8.91 -1.86
N LEU A 145 25.87 -7.84 -1.56
CA LEU A 145 26.85 -7.28 -2.50
C LEU A 145 28.11 -8.15 -2.61
N GLY A 146 28.83 -8.03 -3.73
CA GLY A 146 30.06 -8.76 -4.04
C GLY A 146 29.87 -9.96 -4.97
N GLY A 147 28.62 -10.44 -5.13
CA GLY A 147 28.25 -11.42 -6.14
C GLY A 147 27.93 -10.80 -7.51
N GLY A 148 27.39 -11.60 -8.44
CA GLY A 148 26.98 -11.13 -9.77
C GLY A 148 25.56 -10.58 -9.76
N THR A 149 24.59 -11.44 -9.44
CA THR A 149 23.17 -11.09 -9.50
C THR A 149 22.80 -9.96 -8.55
N GLY A 150 23.10 -10.10 -7.26
CA GLY A 150 22.72 -9.07 -6.26
C GLY A 150 23.35 -7.71 -6.56
N THR A 151 24.66 -7.69 -6.84
CA THR A 151 25.38 -6.44 -7.14
C THR A 151 24.90 -5.75 -8.41
N GLY A 152 24.59 -6.53 -9.45
CA GLY A 152 24.18 -6.00 -10.76
C GLY A 152 22.71 -5.65 -10.85
N ALA A 153 21.83 -6.45 -10.23
CA ALA A 153 20.38 -6.26 -10.32
C ALA A 153 19.85 -5.22 -9.34
N ALA A 154 20.42 -5.12 -8.12
CA ALA A 154 19.90 -4.22 -7.09
C ALA A 154 19.88 -2.72 -7.45
N PRO A 155 20.78 -2.20 -8.31
CA PRO A 155 20.67 -0.81 -8.81
C PRO A 155 19.64 -0.61 -9.92
N VAL A 156 19.17 -1.69 -10.56
CA VAL A 156 18.17 -1.65 -11.64
C VAL A 156 16.76 -1.76 -11.08
N VAL A 157 16.59 -2.60 -10.06
CA VAL A 157 15.39 -2.69 -9.21
C VAL A 157 15.22 -1.41 -8.41
#